data_AF-A0A7V0UA07-F1
#
_entry.id   AF-A0A7V0UA07-F1
#
_cell.length_a   1.000
_cell.length_b   1.000
_cell.length_c   1.000
_cell.angle_alpha   90.00
_cell.angle_beta   90.00
_cell.angle_gamma   90.00
#
_symmetry.space_group_name_H-M   'P 1'
#
loop_
_entity.id
_entity.type
_entity.pdbx_description
1 polymer ?
#
loop_
_entity_poly.entity_id
_entity_poly.type
_entity_poly.pdbx_seq_one_letter_code
_entity_poly.pdbx_strand_id
1 'polypeptide(L)'
;FIDMYEADASLIDKNFDIKGFKKEDKYIISKTNSMIKQFTAHLDNFELNFAGRLLGDFILNDFSRWYIKTIRSRMSPWYEEPDKEEAQFTLFYVLENLIRLLAPISPFVSEKIYQKIFYKGDSNKPVSIHLSSWPESNDGLIDAELEKQTEIVKIIIESANSLRQEQKVKLKWPVSEIVVEASGEDVKKSVENLQEILCEMGNTKKFSVGKVSKNCKEFEGGKLSLGDVLEDEAFIREFSRYVQILRKEKGLNIREKIKLWIKTDAKTEEIFGNLSDELKYNVGADEIILGNVSGSEKSEADINGNKIQFGFDKL
;
A
#
# COMPACT_ATOMS: atom_id res chain seq x y z
N PHE A 1 7.55 -8.65 4.37
CA PHE A 1 6.34 -8.44 3.55
C PHE A 1 5.88 -9.76 2.95
N ILE A 2 6.68 -10.38 2.06
CA ILE A 2 6.37 -11.70 1.46
C ILE A 2 6.09 -12.76 2.54
N ASP A 3 7.02 -12.97 3.49
CA ASP A 3 6.83 -13.92 4.59
C ASP A 3 5.62 -13.58 5.48
N MET A 4 5.26 -12.30 5.59
CA MET A 4 4.15 -11.84 6.44
C MET A 4 2.77 -12.13 5.81
N TYR A 5 2.71 -12.16 4.49
CA TYR A 5 1.47 -12.37 3.73
C TYR A 5 1.43 -13.73 3.03
N GLU A 6 2.46 -14.57 3.20
CA GLU A 6 2.62 -15.88 2.55
C GLU A 6 2.39 -15.82 1.04
N ALA A 7 2.96 -14.81 0.38
CA ALA A 7 2.76 -14.61 -1.05
C ALA A 7 3.43 -15.76 -1.85
N ASP A 8 2.72 -16.27 -2.87
CA ASP A 8 3.19 -17.41 -3.64
C ASP A 8 4.01 -16.97 -4.87
N ALA A 9 5.33 -17.24 -4.81
CA ALA A 9 6.25 -16.92 -5.89
C ALA A 9 5.99 -17.74 -7.17
N SER A 10 5.28 -18.88 -7.09
CA SER A 10 4.96 -19.71 -8.26
C SER A 10 3.99 -19.02 -9.23
N LEU A 11 3.29 -17.98 -8.77
CA LEU A 11 2.38 -17.20 -9.60
C LEU A 11 3.10 -16.54 -10.78
N ILE A 12 4.40 -16.24 -10.67
CA ILE A 12 5.18 -15.65 -11.77
C ILE A 12 5.24 -16.54 -13.00
N ASP A 13 5.09 -17.85 -12.83
CA ASP A 13 5.13 -18.85 -13.89
C ASP A 13 3.74 -19.04 -14.55
N LYS A 14 2.70 -18.37 -14.04
CA LYS A 14 1.35 -18.36 -14.64
C LYS A 14 1.24 -17.29 -15.72
N ASN A 15 0.47 -17.59 -16.76
CA ASN A 15 0.09 -16.61 -17.78
C ASN A 15 -1.10 -15.76 -17.31
N PHE A 16 -0.85 -14.50 -16.98
CA PHE A 16 -1.89 -13.52 -16.69
C PHE A 16 -2.12 -12.58 -17.88
N ASP A 17 -3.38 -12.20 -18.11
CA ASP A 17 -3.70 -11.07 -19.00
C ASP A 17 -3.60 -9.75 -18.22
N ILE A 18 -2.46 -9.07 -18.37
CA ILE A 18 -2.15 -7.81 -17.70
C ILE A 18 -3.18 -6.72 -18.04
N LYS A 19 -3.92 -6.83 -19.15
CA LYS A 19 -4.99 -5.88 -19.50
C LYS A 19 -6.12 -5.85 -18.47
N GLY A 20 -6.34 -6.94 -17.73
CA GLY A 20 -7.36 -7.02 -16.68
C GLY A 20 -6.95 -6.33 -15.36
N PHE A 21 -5.66 -6.11 -15.15
CA PHE A 21 -5.14 -5.71 -13.85
C PHE A 21 -5.59 -4.31 -13.42
N LYS A 22 -5.55 -4.07 -12.10
CA LYS A 22 -5.73 -2.74 -11.53
C LYS A 22 -4.64 -1.76 -11.97
N LYS A 23 -4.96 -0.46 -11.86
CA LYS A 23 -4.12 0.61 -12.41
C LYS A 23 -2.77 0.72 -11.71
N GLU A 24 -2.72 0.47 -10.40
CA GLU A 24 -1.48 0.46 -9.62
C GLU A 24 -0.52 -0.67 -10.06
N ASP A 25 -1.06 -1.83 -10.45
CA ASP A 25 -0.28 -2.96 -10.95
C ASP A 25 0.25 -2.67 -12.36
N LYS A 26 -0.63 -2.19 -13.25
CA LYS A 26 -0.24 -1.75 -14.60
C LYS A 26 0.84 -0.67 -14.57
N TYR A 27 0.71 0.29 -13.66
CA TYR A 27 1.69 1.35 -13.47
C TYR A 27 3.05 0.78 -13.10
N ILE A 28 3.16 -0.07 -12.07
CA ILE A 28 4.46 -0.56 -11.64
C ILE A 28 5.09 -1.52 -12.66
N ILE A 29 4.28 -2.26 -13.42
CA ILE A 29 4.75 -3.08 -14.55
C ILE A 29 5.33 -2.18 -15.64
N SER A 30 4.59 -1.14 -16.05
CA SER A 30 5.07 -0.14 -17.02
C SER A 30 6.39 0.46 -16.55
N LYS A 31 6.41 0.97 -15.31
CA LYS A 31 7.57 1.62 -14.72
C LYS A 31 8.78 0.70 -14.64
N THR A 32 8.57 -0.59 -14.36
CA THR A 32 9.62 -1.62 -14.37
C THR A 32 10.22 -1.79 -15.77
N ASN A 33 9.39 -1.87 -16.81
CA ASN A 33 9.86 -2.00 -18.20
C ASN A 33 10.61 -0.74 -18.66
N SER A 34 10.08 0.45 -18.34
CA SER A 34 10.75 1.74 -18.58
C SER A 34 12.11 1.82 -17.87
N MET A 35 12.18 1.34 -16.63
CA MET A 35 13.40 1.32 -15.82
C MET A 35 14.43 0.32 -16.36
N ILE A 36 14.04 -0.91 -16.76
CA ILE A 36 14.93 -1.88 -17.40
C ILE A 36 15.58 -1.27 -18.65
N LYS A 37 14.80 -0.59 -19.49
CA LYS A 37 15.27 0.05 -20.72
C LYS A 37 16.31 1.14 -20.43
N GLN A 38 16.01 2.04 -19.51
CA GLN A 38 16.91 3.15 -19.13
C GLN A 38 18.16 2.64 -18.42
N PHE A 39 18.02 1.68 -17.52
CA PHE A 39 19.14 1.09 -16.78
C PHE A 39 20.10 0.36 -17.72
N THR A 40 19.58 -0.43 -18.66
CA THR A 40 20.39 -1.12 -19.67
C THR A 40 21.15 -0.10 -20.54
N ALA A 41 20.48 0.95 -20.99
CA ALA A 41 21.13 2.01 -21.77
C ALA A 41 22.26 2.72 -21.00
N HIS A 42 22.09 2.96 -19.70
CA HIS A 42 23.17 3.51 -18.87
C HIS A 42 24.34 2.53 -18.74
N LEU A 43 24.10 1.22 -18.57
CA LEU A 43 25.17 0.24 -18.51
C LEU A 43 25.94 0.14 -19.84
N ASP A 44 25.23 0.13 -20.97
CA ASP A 44 25.84 0.08 -22.31
C ASP A 44 26.76 1.30 -22.58
N ASN A 45 26.43 2.44 -21.97
CA ASN A 45 27.21 3.68 -22.04
C ASN A 45 28.24 3.83 -20.90
N PHE A 46 28.43 2.82 -20.06
CA PHE A 46 29.32 2.85 -18.88
C PHE A 46 28.97 3.92 -17.83
N GLU A 47 27.71 4.33 -17.77
CA GLU A 47 27.14 5.35 -16.90
C GLU A 47 26.66 4.76 -15.55
N LEU A 48 27.54 4.07 -14.84
CA LEU A 48 27.21 3.30 -13.61
C LEU A 48 26.58 4.16 -12.50
N ASN A 49 27.00 5.43 -12.39
CA ASN A 49 26.47 6.39 -11.44
C ASN A 49 25.00 6.73 -11.70
N PHE A 50 24.60 6.83 -12.96
CA PHE A 50 23.21 7.11 -13.35
C PHE A 50 22.36 5.85 -13.21
N ALA A 51 22.87 4.69 -13.64
CA ALA A 51 22.23 3.39 -13.45
C ALA A 51 21.90 3.12 -11.97
N GLY A 52 22.87 3.31 -11.07
CA GLY A 52 22.70 3.10 -9.64
C GLY A 52 21.66 4.03 -9.00
N ARG A 53 21.63 5.32 -9.42
CA ARG A 53 20.62 6.28 -8.94
C ARG A 53 19.22 5.91 -9.41
N LEU A 54 19.06 5.64 -10.70
CA LEU A 54 17.79 5.22 -11.30
C LEU A 54 17.20 4.02 -10.56
N LEU A 55 18.02 2.98 -10.32
CA LEU A 55 17.58 1.78 -9.63
C LEU A 55 17.23 2.06 -8.16
N GLY A 56 18.03 2.87 -7.47
CA GLY A 56 17.76 3.29 -6.09
C GLY A 56 16.46 4.07 -5.95
N ASP A 57 16.22 5.02 -6.85
CA ASP A 57 15.01 5.84 -6.88
C ASP A 57 13.77 4.98 -7.15
N PHE A 58 13.85 4.03 -8.09
CA PHE A 58 12.76 3.10 -8.36
C PHE A 58 12.44 2.22 -7.14
N ILE A 59 13.47 1.62 -6.51
CA ILE A 59 13.27 0.74 -5.34
C ILE A 59 12.61 1.53 -4.19
N LEU A 60 13.06 2.75 -3.94
CA LEU A 60 12.60 3.54 -2.81
C LEU A 60 11.24 4.20 -3.08
N ASN A 61 11.10 4.90 -4.20
CA ASN A 61 9.97 5.80 -4.45
C ASN A 61 8.82 5.10 -5.17
N ASP A 62 9.10 4.29 -6.20
CA ASP A 62 8.07 3.62 -7.01
C ASP A 62 7.61 2.31 -6.39
N PHE A 63 8.55 1.49 -5.93
CA PHE A 63 8.22 0.18 -5.40
C PHE A 63 7.87 0.23 -3.92
N SER A 64 8.80 0.65 -3.06
CA SER A 64 8.64 0.57 -1.59
C SER A 64 7.64 1.58 -1.02
N ARG A 65 7.80 2.87 -1.34
CA ARG A 65 6.93 3.93 -0.77
C ARG A 65 5.56 4.01 -1.43
N TRP A 66 5.49 3.66 -2.72
CA TRP A 66 4.27 3.77 -3.52
C TRP A 66 3.58 2.42 -3.67
N TYR A 67 4.07 1.53 -4.53
CA TYR A 67 3.36 0.31 -4.91
C TYR A 67 3.03 -0.62 -3.72
N ILE A 68 4.02 -0.91 -2.86
CA ILE A 68 3.82 -1.75 -1.66
C ILE A 68 2.76 -1.16 -0.72
N LYS A 69 2.66 0.17 -0.64
CA LYS A 69 1.65 0.84 0.18
C LYS A 69 0.26 0.68 -0.44
N THR A 70 0.14 0.83 -1.76
CA THR A 70 -1.13 0.72 -2.49
C THR A 70 -1.71 -0.70 -2.44
N ILE A 71 -0.89 -1.74 -2.62
CA ILE A 71 -1.40 -3.13 -2.62
C ILE A 71 -1.57 -3.73 -1.22
N ARG A 72 -1.24 -3.01 -0.14
CA ARG A 72 -1.21 -3.56 1.22
C ARG A 72 -2.57 -4.12 1.66
N SER A 73 -3.65 -3.46 1.28
CA SER A 73 -5.03 -3.89 1.55
C SER A 73 -5.32 -5.23 0.86
N ARG A 74 -4.95 -5.36 -0.42
CA ARG A 74 -5.11 -6.57 -1.24
C ARG A 74 -4.27 -7.74 -0.76
N MET A 75 -3.11 -7.47 -0.15
CA MET A 75 -2.24 -8.51 0.42
C MET A 75 -2.75 -9.05 1.75
N SER A 76 -3.76 -8.42 2.37
CA SER A 76 -4.36 -8.87 3.63
C SER A 76 -4.80 -10.34 3.56
N PRO A 77 -4.62 -11.14 4.63
CA PRO A 77 -5.14 -12.50 4.64
C PRO A 77 -6.66 -12.56 4.57
N TRP A 78 -7.34 -11.50 5.01
CA TRP A 78 -8.80 -11.36 5.00
C TRP A 78 -9.37 -10.89 3.66
N TYR A 79 -8.50 -10.56 2.71
CA TYR A 79 -8.91 -10.14 1.38
C TYR A 79 -9.00 -11.38 0.49
N GLU A 80 -10.17 -11.61 -0.13
CA GLU A 80 -10.49 -12.83 -0.87
C GLU A 80 -10.81 -12.56 -2.35
N GLU A 81 -10.69 -11.32 -2.80
CA GLU A 81 -11.00 -10.95 -4.17
C GLU A 81 -9.96 -11.49 -5.18
N PRO A 82 -10.36 -11.78 -6.44
CA PRO A 82 -9.49 -12.38 -7.45
C PRO A 82 -8.24 -11.55 -7.79
N ASP A 83 -8.34 -10.22 -7.69
CA ASP A 83 -7.24 -9.30 -7.92
C ASP A 83 -6.11 -9.45 -6.89
N LYS A 84 -6.29 -10.20 -5.81
CA LYS A 84 -5.20 -10.56 -4.90
C LYS A 84 -4.08 -11.33 -5.60
N GLU A 85 -4.41 -12.29 -6.46
CA GLU A 85 -3.39 -13.04 -7.21
C GLU A 85 -2.66 -12.14 -8.20
N GLU A 86 -3.35 -11.18 -8.81
CA GLU A 86 -2.76 -10.19 -9.73
C GLU A 86 -1.72 -9.29 -9.02
N ALA A 87 -2.03 -8.83 -7.80
CA ALA A 87 -1.08 -8.06 -6.98
C ALA A 87 0.13 -8.90 -6.58
N GLN A 88 -0.08 -10.18 -6.22
CA GLN A 88 1.02 -11.08 -5.88
C GLN A 88 1.91 -11.36 -7.09
N PHE A 89 1.32 -11.66 -8.25
CA PHE A 89 2.05 -11.81 -9.50
C PHE A 89 2.90 -10.58 -9.79
N THR A 90 2.29 -9.38 -9.73
CA THR A 90 2.97 -8.13 -10.03
C THR A 90 4.11 -7.85 -9.05
N LEU A 91 3.91 -8.12 -7.76
CA LEU A 91 4.96 -8.03 -6.73
C LEU A 91 6.18 -8.90 -7.09
N PHE A 92 5.96 -10.15 -7.48
CA PHE A 92 7.06 -11.06 -7.85
C PHE A 92 7.69 -10.71 -9.21
N TYR A 93 6.89 -10.27 -10.18
CA TYR A 93 7.38 -9.77 -11.46
C TYR A 93 8.37 -8.61 -11.28
N VAL A 94 8.01 -7.62 -10.46
CA VAL A 94 8.89 -6.47 -10.16
C VAL A 94 10.13 -6.94 -9.41
N LEU A 95 9.97 -7.79 -8.38
CA LEU A 95 11.08 -8.26 -7.55
C LEU A 95 12.10 -9.09 -8.36
N GLU A 96 11.64 -9.98 -9.24
CA GLU A 96 12.51 -10.82 -10.06
C GLU A 96 13.36 -9.97 -11.02
N ASN A 97 12.74 -8.97 -11.67
CA ASN A 97 13.46 -8.04 -12.53
C ASN A 97 14.46 -7.18 -11.73
N LEU A 98 14.05 -6.71 -10.54
CA LEU A 98 14.93 -5.94 -9.66
C LEU A 98 16.17 -6.71 -9.22
N ILE A 99 16.03 -7.97 -8.79
CA ILE A 99 17.20 -8.75 -8.33
C ILE A 99 18.16 -9.09 -9.47
N ARG A 100 17.66 -9.25 -10.70
CA ARG A 100 18.49 -9.41 -11.90
C ARG A 100 19.30 -8.15 -12.20
N LEU A 101 18.66 -6.98 -12.19
CA LEU A 101 19.33 -5.69 -12.39
C LEU A 101 20.30 -5.34 -11.24
N LEU A 102 19.98 -5.78 -10.02
CA LEU A 102 20.86 -5.64 -8.86
C LEU A 102 22.07 -6.59 -8.91
N ALA A 103 22.03 -7.69 -9.67
CA ALA A 103 23.06 -8.72 -9.62
C ALA A 103 24.48 -8.21 -9.93
N PRO A 104 24.70 -7.33 -10.93
CA PRO A 104 26.01 -6.72 -11.17
C PRO A 104 26.46 -5.73 -10.08
N ILE A 105 25.53 -5.17 -9.30
CA ILE A 105 25.81 -4.13 -8.30
C ILE A 105 25.98 -4.72 -6.89
N SER A 106 25.11 -5.65 -6.51
CA SER A 106 25.03 -6.25 -5.18
C SER A 106 24.90 -7.78 -5.25
N PRO A 107 25.94 -8.48 -5.75
CA PRO A 107 25.86 -9.88 -6.18
C PRO A 107 25.45 -10.86 -5.08
N PHE A 108 25.90 -10.62 -3.84
CA PHE A 108 25.57 -11.50 -2.70
C PHE A 108 24.15 -11.30 -2.19
N VAL A 109 23.63 -10.07 -2.27
CA VAL A 109 22.27 -9.76 -1.81
C VAL A 109 21.27 -10.31 -2.80
N SER A 110 21.45 -10.05 -4.09
CA SER A 110 20.60 -10.58 -5.15
C SER A 110 20.60 -12.12 -5.16
N GLU A 111 21.76 -12.76 -5.02
CA GLU A 111 21.87 -14.22 -4.93
C GLU A 111 21.10 -14.77 -3.71
N LYS A 112 21.28 -14.18 -2.53
CA LYS A 112 20.59 -14.64 -1.32
C LYS A 112 19.06 -14.53 -1.46
N ILE A 113 18.57 -13.45 -2.08
CA ILE A 113 17.14 -13.26 -2.32
C ILE A 113 16.64 -14.28 -3.36
N TYR A 114 17.37 -14.44 -4.46
CA TYR A 114 17.06 -15.39 -5.52
C TYR A 114 16.91 -16.82 -4.99
N GLN A 115 17.91 -17.30 -4.22
CA GLN A 115 17.92 -18.64 -3.64
C GLN A 115 16.71 -18.87 -2.73
N LYS A 116 16.38 -17.89 -1.88
CA LYS A 116 15.28 -18.02 -0.91
C LYS A 116 13.90 -17.98 -1.56
N ILE A 117 13.72 -17.13 -2.58
CA ILE A 117 12.38 -16.81 -3.09
C ILE A 117 12.06 -17.55 -4.39
N PHE A 118 12.97 -17.56 -5.35
CA PHE A 118 12.70 -17.98 -6.73
C PHE A 118 13.26 -19.36 -7.06
N TYR A 119 14.53 -19.65 -6.73
CA TYR A 119 15.14 -20.94 -7.08
C TYR A 119 14.52 -22.09 -6.30
N LYS A 120 14.58 -22.07 -4.95
CA LYS A 120 14.02 -23.12 -4.06
C LYS A 120 14.33 -24.58 -4.47
N GLY A 121 15.42 -24.82 -5.21
CA GLY A 121 15.78 -26.14 -5.73
C GLY A 121 15.05 -26.58 -7.00
N ASP A 122 14.33 -25.69 -7.68
CA ASP A 122 13.69 -25.94 -8.97
C ASP A 122 14.73 -26.14 -10.07
N SER A 123 14.80 -27.36 -10.61
CA SER A 123 15.73 -27.73 -11.68
C SER A 123 15.46 -27.02 -13.01
N ASN A 124 14.29 -26.39 -13.18
CA ASN A 124 13.96 -25.64 -14.39
C ASN A 124 14.49 -24.19 -14.36
N LYS A 125 14.99 -23.72 -13.21
CA LYS A 125 15.51 -22.36 -13.04
C LYS A 125 17.04 -22.40 -12.93
N PRO A 126 17.76 -21.34 -13.37
CA PRO A 126 19.21 -21.27 -13.21
C PRO A 126 19.62 -21.45 -11.75
N VAL A 127 20.69 -22.20 -11.48
CA VAL A 127 21.13 -22.48 -10.10
C VAL A 127 21.65 -21.25 -9.34
N SER A 128 21.91 -20.15 -10.05
CA SER A 128 22.34 -18.86 -9.50
C SER A 128 21.75 -17.73 -10.34
N ILE A 129 21.48 -16.58 -9.71
CA ILE A 129 20.98 -15.38 -10.42
C ILE A 129 21.99 -14.92 -11.49
N HIS A 130 23.28 -15.15 -11.26
CA HIS A 130 24.37 -14.77 -12.16
C HIS A 130 24.45 -15.62 -13.44
N LEU A 131 23.69 -16.72 -13.48
CA LEU A 131 23.50 -17.56 -14.67
C LEU A 131 22.17 -17.29 -15.38
N SER A 132 21.39 -16.33 -14.88
CA SER A 132 20.13 -15.93 -15.50
C SER A 132 20.38 -14.97 -16.66
N SER A 133 19.49 -14.99 -17.64
CA SER A 133 19.50 -14.01 -18.72
C SER A 133 19.24 -12.60 -18.19
N TRP A 134 19.81 -11.61 -18.89
CA TRP A 134 19.50 -10.20 -18.64
C TRP A 134 18.00 -9.95 -18.82
N PRO A 135 17.34 -9.14 -17.96
CA PRO A 135 15.94 -8.83 -18.11
C PRO A 135 15.73 -7.93 -19.34
N GLU A 136 14.77 -8.28 -20.19
CA GLU A 136 14.42 -7.52 -21.38
C GLU A 136 13.18 -6.66 -21.12
N SER A 137 13.22 -5.42 -21.61
CA SER A 137 12.07 -4.51 -21.55
C SER A 137 11.05 -4.87 -22.62
N ASN A 138 9.78 -4.95 -22.24
CA ASN A 138 8.67 -5.12 -23.16
C ASN A 138 7.98 -3.77 -23.40
N ASP A 139 8.27 -3.15 -24.55
CA ASP A 139 7.69 -1.86 -24.95
C ASP A 139 6.14 -1.90 -25.03
N GLY A 140 5.53 -3.08 -25.24
CA GLY A 140 4.07 -3.24 -25.26
C GLY A 140 3.41 -3.17 -23.88
N LEU A 141 4.21 -3.24 -22.80
CA LEU A 141 3.75 -3.08 -21.42
C LEU A 141 4.03 -1.67 -20.87
N ILE A 142 4.67 -0.79 -21.66
CA ILE A 142 4.95 0.58 -21.28
C ILE A 142 3.73 1.46 -21.60
N ASP A 143 3.11 2.01 -20.57
CA ASP A 143 2.05 3.00 -20.63
C ASP A 143 2.58 4.34 -20.09
N ALA A 144 3.19 5.13 -20.99
CA ALA A 144 3.79 6.42 -20.66
C ALA A 144 2.77 7.45 -20.14
N GLU A 145 1.50 7.34 -20.57
CA GLU A 145 0.44 8.22 -20.09
C GLU A 145 0.05 7.87 -18.65
N LEU A 146 -0.11 6.58 -18.33
CA LEU A 146 -0.36 6.13 -16.96
C LEU A 146 0.81 6.48 -16.03
N GLU A 147 2.05 6.35 -16.50
CA GLU A 147 3.23 6.78 -15.74
C GLU A 147 3.16 8.26 -15.40
N LYS A 148 2.91 9.12 -16.40
CA LYS A 148 2.77 10.57 -16.22
C LYS A 148 1.64 10.93 -15.24
N GLN A 149 0.47 10.31 -15.39
CA GLN A 149 -0.67 10.54 -14.51
C GLN A 149 -0.36 10.13 -13.06
N THR A 150 0.37 9.04 -12.88
CA THR A 150 0.74 8.56 -11.54
C THR A 150 1.74 9.49 -10.86
N GLU A 151 2.69 10.09 -11.60
CA GLU A 151 3.60 11.10 -11.03
C GLU A 151 2.84 12.34 -10.56
N ILE A 152 1.84 12.82 -11.33
CA ILE A 152 0.97 13.91 -10.89
C ILE A 152 0.22 13.53 -9.60
N VAL A 153 -0.31 12.32 -9.54
CA VAL A 153 -1.03 11.81 -8.37
C VAL A 153 -0.15 11.71 -7.13
N LYS A 154 1.12 11.30 -7.28
CA LYS A 154 2.10 11.31 -6.17
C LYS A 154 2.30 12.72 -5.62
N ILE A 155 2.48 13.72 -6.49
CA ILE A 155 2.63 15.13 -6.08
C ILE A 155 1.39 15.61 -5.30
N ILE A 156 0.19 15.25 -5.76
CA ILE A 156 -1.07 15.59 -5.06
C ILE A 156 -1.10 14.96 -3.66
N ILE A 157 -0.74 13.68 -3.52
CA ILE A 157 -0.75 12.99 -2.23
C ILE A 157 0.30 13.55 -1.28
N GLU A 158 1.50 13.86 -1.76
CA GLU A 158 2.54 14.52 -0.95
C GLU A 158 2.07 15.88 -0.46
N SER A 159 1.44 16.66 -1.33
CA SER A 159 0.88 17.98 -1.01
C SER A 159 -0.27 17.87 0.00
N ALA A 160 -1.14 16.86 -0.13
CA ALA A 160 -2.20 16.58 0.84
C ALA A 160 -1.63 16.17 2.20
N ASN A 161 -0.58 15.34 2.23
CA ASN A 161 0.10 14.95 3.46
C ASN A 161 0.80 16.14 4.14
N SER A 162 1.40 17.04 3.36
CA SER A 162 1.98 18.29 3.86
C SER A 162 0.90 19.18 4.49
N LEU A 163 -0.25 19.36 3.82
CA LEU A 163 -1.36 20.15 4.34
C LEU A 163 -1.94 19.53 5.63
N ARG A 164 -2.05 18.21 5.70
CA ARG A 164 -2.47 17.50 6.92
C ARG A 164 -1.54 17.81 8.09
N GLN A 165 -0.23 17.81 7.87
CA GLN A 165 0.75 18.13 8.91
C GLN A 165 0.62 19.59 9.39
N GLU A 166 0.46 20.53 8.46
CA GLU A 166 0.25 21.96 8.78
C GLU A 166 -1.02 22.18 9.62
N GLN A 167 -2.09 21.46 9.29
CA GLN A 167 -3.37 21.49 10.02
C GLN A 167 -3.39 20.57 11.26
N LYS A 168 -2.27 19.91 11.58
CA LYS A 168 -2.14 18.95 12.71
C LYS A 168 -3.12 17.77 12.65
N VAL A 169 -3.57 17.41 11.45
CA VAL A 169 -4.40 16.23 11.19
C VAL A 169 -3.48 15.02 11.02
N LYS A 170 -3.69 13.96 11.82
CA LYS A 170 -2.91 12.73 11.70
C LYS A 170 -3.19 12.05 10.36
N LEU A 171 -2.16 11.53 9.69
CA LEU A 171 -2.32 10.87 8.37
C LEU A 171 -3.29 9.68 8.38
N LYS A 172 -3.40 8.98 9.52
CA LYS A 172 -4.31 7.84 9.71
C LYS A 172 -5.78 8.24 9.90
N TRP A 173 -6.06 9.50 10.23
CA TRP A 173 -7.42 9.99 10.41
C TRP A 173 -8.02 10.28 9.03
N PRO A 174 -9.07 9.55 8.63
CA PRO A 174 -9.68 9.77 7.32
C PRO A 174 -10.34 11.15 7.26
N VAL A 175 -10.31 11.77 6.08
CA VAL A 175 -11.02 13.03 5.81
C VAL A 175 -12.15 12.80 4.82
N SER A 176 -13.23 13.56 4.96
CA SER A 176 -14.43 13.45 4.12
C SER A 176 -14.12 13.61 2.63
N GLU A 177 -13.33 14.62 2.27
CA GLU A 177 -12.99 14.91 0.89
C GLU A 177 -11.61 15.58 0.78
N ILE A 178 -10.94 15.40 -0.35
CA ILE A 178 -9.82 16.23 -0.79
C ILE A 178 -10.23 16.88 -2.11
N VAL A 179 -10.28 18.21 -2.12
CA VAL A 179 -10.68 19.00 -3.30
C VAL A 179 -9.42 19.51 -3.97
N VAL A 180 -9.31 19.31 -5.28
CA VAL A 180 -8.20 19.77 -6.12
C VAL A 180 -8.70 20.83 -7.10
N GLU A 181 -8.14 22.03 -7.02
CA GLU A 181 -8.27 23.06 -8.04
C GLU A 181 -7.15 22.85 -9.06
N ALA A 182 -7.49 22.18 -10.17
CA ALA A 182 -6.55 21.85 -11.23
C ALA A 182 -6.22 23.08 -12.09
N SER A 183 -4.93 23.35 -12.30
CA SER A 183 -4.46 24.41 -13.20
C SER A 183 -4.47 23.99 -14.68
N GLY A 184 -4.65 22.70 -14.98
CA GLY A 184 -4.63 22.16 -16.34
C GLY A 184 -5.40 20.84 -16.50
N GLU A 185 -5.65 20.47 -17.75
CA GLU A 185 -6.46 19.29 -18.12
C GLU A 185 -5.78 17.98 -17.70
N ASP A 186 -4.44 17.91 -17.74
CA ASP A 186 -3.70 16.71 -17.34
C ASP A 186 -3.94 16.35 -15.86
N VAL A 187 -3.96 17.35 -14.98
CA VAL A 187 -4.21 17.15 -13.54
C VAL A 187 -5.63 16.67 -13.31
N LYS A 188 -6.59 17.29 -14.00
CA LYS A 188 -8.00 16.89 -13.92
C LYS A 188 -8.19 15.44 -14.36
N LYS A 189 -7.65 15.06 -15.53
CA LYS A 189 -7.71 13.68 -16.04
C LYS A 189 -7.02 12.69 -15.11
N SER A 190 -5.88 13.06 -14.52
CA SER A 190 -5.17 12.19 -13.56
C SER A 190 -6.02 11.93 -12.32
N VAL A 191 -6.67 12.97 -11.77
CA VAL A 191 -7.55 12.84 -10.61
C VAL A 191 -8.77 11.97 -10.91
N GLU A 192 -9.38 12.17 -12.08
CA GLU A 192 -10.54 11.38 -12.53
C GLU A 192 -10.16 9.92 -12.82
N ASN A 193 -9.03 9.68 -13.49
CA ASN A 193 -8.61 8.33 -13.87
C ASN A 193 -8.08 7.51 -12.69
N LEU A 194 -7.41 8.13 -11.72
CA LEU A 194 -6.77 7.43 -10.59
C LEU A 194 -7.43 7.73 -9.24
N GLN A 195 -8.74 8.00 -9.27
CA GLN A 195 -9.51 8.38 -8.08
C GLN A 195 -9.44 7.34 -6.96
N GLU A 196 -9.51 6.05 -7.28
CA GLU A 196 -9.43 4.97 -6.28
C GLU A 196 -8.08 4.99 -5.53
N ILE A 197 -6.98 5.04 -6.28
CA ILE A 197 -5.61 5.11 -5.72
C ILE A 197 -5.44 6.37 -4.88
N LEU A 198 -5.95 7.50 -5.37
CA LEU A 198 -5.94 8.77 -4.63
C LEU A 198 -6.67 8.64 -3.30
N CYS A 199 -7.91 8.13 -3.29
CA CYS A 199 -8.69 7.94 -2.07
C CYS A 199 -7.98 7.04 -1.05
N GLU A 200 -7.42 5.92 -1.50
CA GLU A 200 -6.69 4.98 -0.64
C GLU A 200 -5.41 5.61 -0.07
N MET A 201 -4.59 6.24 -0.92
CA MET A 201 -3.29 6.78 -0.52
C MET A 201 -3.39 8.10 0.25
N GLY A 202 -4.37 8.93 -0.09
CA GLY A 202 -4.71 10.20 0.56
C GLY A 202 -5.59 10.02 1.79
N ASN A 203 -6.05 8.79 2.07
CA ASN A 203 -6.90 8.43 3.19
C ASN A 203 -8.14 9.33 3.29
N THR A 204 -8.92 9.37 2.22
CA THR A 204 -10.15 10.16 2.12
C THR A 204 -11.25 9.35 1.44
N LYS A 205 -12.51 9.73 1.69
CA LYS A 205 -13.66 9.09 1.04
C LYS A 205 -13.85 9.54 -0.39
N LYS A 206 -13.39 10.74 -0.73
CA LYS A 206 -13.62 11.33 -2.03
C LYS A 206 -12.49 12.27 -2.44
N PHE A 207 -12.08 12.15 -3.69
CA PHE A 207 -11.36 13.19 -4.41
C PHE A 207 -12.32 13.88 -5.38
N SER A 208 -12.29 15.21 -5.42
CA SER A 208 -13.06 15.98 -6.39
C SER A 208 -12.25 17.12 -6.99
N VAL A 209 -12.59 17.47 -8.23
CA VAL A 209 -12.02 18.62 -8.91
C VAL A 209 -12.98 19.79 -8.77
N GLY A 210 -12.51 20.90 -8.22
CA GLY A 210 -13.36 22.04 -7.92
C GLY A 210 -12.60 23.25 -7.37
N LYS A 211 -13.33 24.33 -7.08
CA LYS A 211 -12.75 25.51 -6.43
C LYS A 211 -12.41 25.18 -4.98
N VAL A 212 -11.20 25.55 -4.59
CA VAL A 212 -10.67 25.24 -3.27
C VAL A 212 -11.06 26.32 -2.26
N SER A 213 -11.29 25.91 -1.00
CA SER A 213 -11.71 26.78 0.11
C SER A 213 -10.52 27.51 0.78
N LYS A 214 -10.79 28.30 1.84
CA LYS A 214 -9.73 28.91 2.66
C LYS A 214 -8.94 27.81 3.40
N ASN A 215 -7.61 27.94 3.47
CA ASN A 215 -6.63 26.95 3.94
C ASN A 215 -6.27 25.87 2.91
N CYS A 216 -5.70 26.32 1.79
CA CYS A 216 -5.22 25.46 0.72
C CYS A 216 -3.70 25.31 0.71
N LYS A 217 -3.22 24.24 0.07
CA LYS A 217 -1.82 24.03 -0.27
C LYS A 217 -1.64 24.14 -1.77
N GLU A 218 -0.66 24.92 -2.20
CA GLU A 218 -0.27 25.02 -3.61
C GLU A 218 0.73 23.90 -3.95
N PHE A 219 0.63 23.37 -5.16
CA PHE A 219 1.53 22.38 -5.70
C PHE A 219 1.72 22.59 -7.21
N GLU A 220 2.69 21.89 -7.79
CA GLU A 220 2.91 21.95 -9.23
C GLU A 220 1.70 21.37 -9.98
N GLY A 221 0.89 22.25 -10.59
CA GLY A 221 -0.32 21.86 -11.32
C GLY A 221 -1.64 22.20 -10.64
N GLY A 222 -1.65 22.84 -9.46
CA GLY A 222 -2.91 23.27 -8.84
C GLY A 222 -2.83 23.71 -7.39
N LYS A 223 -4.00 23.73 -6.75
CA LYS A 223 -4.16 23.89 -5.31
C LYS A 223 -5.02 22.77 -4.77
N LEU A 224 -4.88 22.43 -3.50
CA LEU A 224 -5.77 21.48 -2.85
C LEU A 224 -6.18 21.93 -1.45
N SER A 225 -7.33 21.46 -0.99
CA SER A 225 -7.81 21.60 0.39
C SER A 225 -8.30 20.26 0.95
N LEU A 226 -8.30 20.16 2.27
CA LEU A 226 -8.89 19.05 3.00
C LEU A 226 -10.29 19.43 3.46
N GLY A 227 -11.21 18.47 3.40
CA GLY A 227 -12.48 18.52 4.10
C GLY A 227 -12.34 18.11 5.56
N ASP A 228 -13.49 17.95 6.23
CA ASP A 228 -13.53 17.63 7.66
C ASP A 228 -12.96 16.24 7.96
N VAL A 229 -12.34 16.11 9.13
CA VAL A 229 -11.89 14.83 9.67
C VAL A 229 -13.11 14.00 10.07
N LEU A 230 -13.14 12.74 9.64
CA LEU A 230 -14.17 11.80 10.05
C LEU A 230 -13.80 11.23 11.43
N GLU A 231 -14.28 11.89 12.48
CA GLU A 231 -13.89 11.62 13.87
C GLU A 231 -14.21 10.18 14.31
N ASP A 232 -15.38 9.66 13.96
CA ASP A 232 -15.82 8.30 14.34
C ASP A 232 -14.91 7.23 13.74
N GLU A 233 -14.57 7.34 12.45
CA GLU A 233 -13.63 6.41 11.80
C GLU A 233 -12.20 6.59 12.31
N ALA A 234 -11.77 7.83 12.54
CA ALA A 234 -10.49 8.11 13.16
C ALA A 234 -10.39 7.42 14.52
N PHE A 235 -11.47 7.45 15.30
CA PHE A 235 -11.59 6.78 16.59
C PHE A 235 -11.47 5.26 16.47
N ILE A 236 -12.23 4.63 15.56
CA ILE A 236 -12.15 3.18 15.29
C ILE A 236 -10.73 2.75 14.90
N ARG A 237 -10.04 3.55 14.08
CA ARG A 237 -8.67 3.22 13.66
C ARG A 237 -7.64 3.39 14.77
N GLU A 238 -7.81 4.39 15.63
CA GLU A 238 -7.01 4.52 16.84
C GLU A 238 -7.22 3.31 17.75
N PHE A 239 -8.46 2.89 17.96
CA PHE A 239 -8.78 1.72 18.79
C PHE A 239 -8.25 0.42 18.19
N SER A 240 -8.42 0.22 16.89
CA SER A 240 -7.91 -0.94 16.16
C SER A 240 -6.39 -1.11 16.37
N ARG A 241 -5.65 0.00 16.46
CA ARG A 241 -4.21 -0.03 16.77
C ARG A 241 -3.92 -0.63 18.15
N TYR A 242 -4.69 -0.28 19.18
CA TYR A 242 -4.50 -0.85 20.52
C TYR A 242 -4.73 -2.37 20.51
N VAL A 243 -5.78 -2.81 19.82
CA VAL A 243 -6.06 -4.25 19.65
C VAL A 243 -4.92 -4.94 18.89
N GLN A 244 -4.43 -4.36 17.80
CA GLN A 244 -3.34 -4.94 17.01
C GLN A 244 -2.00 -4.98 17.76
N ILE A 245 -1.72 -3.98 18.61
CA ILE A 245 -0.55 -4.01 19.50
C ILE A 245 -0.66 -5.18 20.47
N LEU A 246 -1.82 -5.35 21.13
CA LEU A 246 -2.03 -6.46 22.06
C LEU A 246 -1.94 -7.82 21.34
N ARG A 247 -2.52 -7.95 20.14
CA ARG A 247 -2.38 -9.16 19.31
C ARG A 247 -0.92 -9.51 19.05
N LYS A 248 -0.10 -8.51 18.71
CA LYS A 248 1.33 -8.69 18.46
C LYS A 248 2.10 -9.07 19.72
N GLU A 249 1.81 -8.44 20.85
CA GLU A 249 2.43 -8.76 22.15
C GLU A 249 2.14 -10.21 22.58
N LYS A 250 0.95 -10.71 22.23
CA LYS A 250 0.52 -12.08 22.50
C LYS A 250 0.92 -13.09 21.42
N GLY A 251 1.69 -12.66 20.42
CA GLY A 251 2.24 -13.53 19.39
C GLY A 251 1.21 -14.06 18.40
N LEU A 252 0.05 -13.42 18.26
CA LEU A 252 -0.94 -13.83 17.28
C LEU A 252 -0.45 -13.57 15.86
N ASN A 253 -0.68 -14.54 14.99
CA ASN A 253 -0.42 -14.39 13.56
C ASN A 253 -1.52 -13.56 12.87
N ILE A 254 -1.21 -13.03 11.70
CA ILE A 254 -2.11 -12.14 10.95
C ILE A 254 -3.39 -12.84 10.46
N ARG A 255 -3.42 -14.17 10.40
CA ARG A 255 -4.58 -14.99 10.00
C ARG A 255 -5.46 -15.45 11.16
N GLU A 256 -4.99 -15.30 12.39
CA GLU A 256 -5.70 -15.83 13.54
C GLU A 256 -6.89 -14.95 13.87
N LYS A 257 -8.07 -15.56 13.97
CA LYS A 257 -9.28 -14.85 14.32
C LYS A 257 -9.38 -14.66 15.83
N ILE A 258 -10.05 -13.59 16.22
CA ILE A 258 -10.34 -13.31 17.62
C ILE A 258 -11.82 -13.09 17.85
N LYS A 259 -12.24 -13.37 19.07
CA LYS A 259 -13.48 -12.85 19.65
C LYS A 259 -13.11 -11.66 20.52
N LEU A 260 -13.68 -10.49 20.23
CA LEU A 260 -13.32 -9.22 20.88
C LEU A 260 -14.44 -8.74 21.80
N TRP A 261 -14.10 -8.41 23.04
CA TRP A 261 -14.99 -7.79 24.01
C TRP A 261 -14.58 -6.35 24.26
N ILE A 262 -15.54 -5.43 24.30
CA ILE A 262 -15.30 -4.01 24.50
C ILE A 262 -16.29 -3.47 25.54
N LYS A 263 -15.78 -2.74 26.52
CA LYS A 263 -16.58 -1.99 27.49
C LYS A 263 -16.16 -0.54 27.50
N THR A 264 -17.13 0.33 27.28
CA THR A 264 -16.95 1.77 27.19
C THR A 264 -18.25 2.48 27.56
N ASP A 265 -18.32 3.80 27.40
CA ASP A 265 -19.54 4.57 27.61
C ASP A 265 -20.53 4.42 26.44
N ALA A 266 -21.81 4.72 26.68
CA ALA A 266 -22.88 4.49 25.70
C ALA A 266 -22.67 5.21 24.36
N LYS A 267 -22.07 6.42 24.37
CA LYS A 267 -21.81 7.16 23.14
C LYS A 267 -20.74 6.47 22.29
N THR A 268 -19.66 6.03 22.94
CA THR A 268 -18.60 5.29 22.25
C THR A 268 -19.06 3.91 21.78
N GLU A 269 -19.96 3.27 22.53
CA GLU A 269 -20.58 2.00 22.15
C GLU A 269 -21.40 2.10 20.86
N GLU A 270 -22.13 3.21 20.68
CA GLU A 270 -22.88 3.50 19.45
C GLU A 270 -21.95 3.63 18.23
N ILE A 271 -20.78 4.27 18.37
CA ILE A 271 -19.76 4.38 17.31
C ILE A 271 -19.27 2.99 16.92
N PHE A 272 -18.96 2.14 17.90
CA PHE A 272 -18.53 0.75 17.65
C PHE A 272 -19.63 -0.10 16.99
N GLY A 273 -20.89 0.14 17.34
CA GLY A 273 -22.03 -0.51 16.70
C GLY A 273 -22.16 -0.13 15.22
N ASN A 274 -22.12 1.17 14.91
CA ASN A 274 -22.30 1.71 13.56
C ASN A 274 -21.17 1.31 12.60
N LEU A 275 -19.93 1.16 13.10
CA LEU A 275 -18.74 0.81 12.31
C LEU A 275 -18.18 -0.59 12.67
N SER A 276 -19.06 -1.50 13.08
CA SER A 276 -18.66 -2.83 13.56
C SER A 276 -17.95 -3.67 12.51
N ASP A 277 -18.40 -3.62 11.25
CA ASP A 277 -17.78 -4.38 10.15
C ASP A 277 -16.36 -3.89 9.83
N GLU A 278 -16.16 -2.56 9.79
CA GLU A 278 -14.82 -1.98 9.61
C GLU A 278 -13.89 -2.38 10.76
N LEU A 279 -14.38 -2.33 12.00
CA LEU A 279 -13.60 -2.74 13.16
C LEU A 279 -13.24 -4.23 13.10
N LYS A 280 -14.20 -5.11 12.77
CA LYS A 280 -13.97 -6.57 12.62
C LYS A 280 -12.87 -6.84 11.60
N TYR A 281 -12.95 -6.21 10.43
CA TYR A 281 -11.95 -6.34 9.38
C TYR A 281 -10.57 -5.87 9.84
N ASN A 282 -10.50 -4.68 10.45
CA ASN A 282 -9.25 -4.05 10.88
C ASN A 282 -8.54 -4.84 11.99
N VAL A 283 -9.28 -5.53 12.85
CA VAL A 283 -8.72 -6.28 13.99
C VAL A 283 -8.72 -7.79 13.80
N GLY A 284 -9.22 -8.30 12.68
CA GLY A 284 -9.35 -9.73 12.42
C GLY A 284 -10.26 -10.44 13.42
N ALA A 285 -11.39 -9.80 13.78
CA ALA A 285 -12.39 -10.38 14.68
C ALA A 285 -13.54 -11.00 13.90
N ASP A 286 -14.00 -12.18 14.34
CA ASP A 286 -15.24 -12.78 13.83
C ASP A 286 -16.46 -12.22 14.56
N GLU A 287 -16.29 -11.95 15.86
CA GLU A 287 -17.35 -11.48 16.74
C GLU A 287 -16.85 -10.34 17.63
N ILE A 288 -17.68 -9.30 17.77
CA ILE A 288 -17.46 -8.18 18.68
C ILE A 288 -18.64 -8.13 19.65
N ILE A 289 -18.35 -8.15 20.95
CA ILE A 289 -19.34 -8.04 22.01
C ILE A 289 -19.12 -6.73 22.76
N LEU A 290 -20.14 -5.89 22.77
CA LEU A 290 -20.15 -4.60 23.44
C LEU A 290 -20.77 -4.69 24.84
N GLY A 291 -20.47 -3.72 25.71
CA GLY A 291 -21.03 -3.59 27.05
C GLY A 291 -20.37 -4.43 28.15
N ASN A 292 -19.42 -5.31 27.82
CA ASN A 292 -18.69 -6.13 28.80
C ASN A 292 -17.23 -6.38 28.37
N VAL A 293 -16.36 -6.70 29.33
CA VAL A 293 -14.98 -7.17 29.06
C VAL A 293 -14.83 -8.60 29.54
N SER A 294 -14.54 -9.49 28.61
CA SER A 294 -14.13 -10.87 28.86
C SER A 294 -12.84 -11.17 28.09
N GLY A 295 -12.48 -12.44 28.00
CA GLY A 295 -11.28 -12.92 27.32
C GLY A 295 -10.11 -13.19 28.27
N SER A 296 -9.24 -14.07 27.82
CA SER A 296 -7.96 -14.42 28.44
C SER A 296 -6.98 -13.25 28.42
N GLU A 297 -7.01 -12.45 27.34
CA GLU A 297 -6.13 -11.30 27.16
C GLU A 297 -6.93 -10.00 27.33
N LYS A 298 -6.51 -9.13 28.26
CA LYS A 298 -7.21 -7.87 28.56
C LYS A 298 -6.24 -6.70 28.55
N SER A 299 -6.73 -5.53 28.13
CA SER A 299 -5.98 -4.28 28.15
C SER A 299 -6.93 -3.09 28.19
N GLU A 300 -6.36 -1.90 28.30
CA GLU A 300 -7.08 -0.63 28.31
C GLU A 300 -6.51 0.30 27.24
N ALA A 301 -7.39 1.06 26.60
CA ALA A 301 -7.03 2.12 25.68
C ALA A 301 -7.58 3.46 26.19
N ASP A 302 -6.79 4.52 26.01
CA ASP A 302 -7.22 5.89 26.19
C ASP A 302 -7.14 6.61 24.84
N ILE A 303 -8.30 6.99 24.32
CA ILE A 303 -8.43 7.67 23.04
C ILE A 303 -9.15 8.99 23.27
N ASN A 304 -8.42 10.10 23.18
CA ASN A 304 -8.94 11.45 23.39
C ASN A 304 -9.66 11.63 24.75
N GLY A 305 -9.22 10.91 25.80
CA GLY A 305 -9.81 10.96 27.14
C GLY A 305 -10.92 9.93 27.38
N ASN A 306 -11.33 9.16 26.35
CA ASN A 306 -12.26 8.05 26.49
C ASN A 306 -11.49 6.79 26.91
N LYS A 307 -11.77 6.31 28.12
CA LYS A 307 -11.22 5.05 28.63
C LYS A 307 -12.05 3.88 28.10
N ILE A 308 -11.38 2.97 27.41
CA ILE A 308 -11.99 1.80 26.79
C ILE A 308 -11.29 0.57 27.37
N GLN A 309 -12.04 -0.30 28.02
CA GLN A 309 -11.53 -1.59 28.46
C GLN A 309 -11.87 -2.62 27.38
N PHE A 310 -10.89 -3.42 26.97
CA PHE A 310 -11.11 -4.43 25.95
C PHE A 310 -10.35 -5.71 26.26
N GLY A 311 -10.83 -6.81 25.72
CA GLY A 311 -10.15 -8.09 25.82
C GLY A 311 -10.50 -8.99 24.65
N PHE A 312 -9.67 -9.98 24.37
CA PHE A 312 -9.93 -10.94 23.32
C PHE A 312 -9.54 -12.37 23.70
N ASP A 313 -10.16 -13.31 23.00
CA ASP A 313 -9.77 -14.71 22.95
C ASP A 313 -9.45 -15.09 21.52
N LYS A 314 -8.43 -15.93 21.36
CA LYS A 314 -8.14 -16.56 20.09
C LYS A 314 -9.19 -17.61 19.78
N LEU A 315 -9.62 -17.65 18.51
CA LEU A 315 -10.54 -18.66 18.00
C LEU A 315 -9.79 -19.84 17.38
#